data_AF-A0A1X7SW21-F1
#
_entry.id   AF-A0A1X7SW21-F1
#
_cell.length_a   1.000
_cell.length_b   1.000
_cell.length_c   1.000
_cell.angle_alpha   90.00
_cell.angle_beta   90.00
_cell.angle_gamma   90.00
#
_symmetry.space_group_name_H-M   'P 1'
#
loop_
_entity.id
_entity.type
_entity.pdbx_description
1 polymer ?
#
loop_
_entity_poly.entity_id
_entity_poly.type
_entity_poly.pdbx_seq_one_letter_code
_entity_poly.pdbx_strand_id
1 'polypeptide(L)'
;MEELKEVKSALTETEGEVRERGEGILKEINEMVEEMIAVIRQSEKKLTEQAKRVTDAKLKVLSEQMKSAEMSLSLLEDVEDYVEQSLKTGSPQQVLRSKKQMMERMSELTAGINVEELHQKGKADFVLSKDIKSLHHIGDVIVLPQCKVKVNHFEHLQQEKQISFSLSMEAPDSSILCVPLSSLRCSLVPVGKGHKPIHTTVTTTSTDPGVYRIQCNPSTRGTHTVKVQVYDVHLEDTSLVIPINPYLDNITPVRTTTELKGPSGVAVSDDNHVIITEGDSNCVTILDREGKKVKSLGGEGGSGNVKFSEPRGVAITPDKFILVSDNHRIQKISMDGYLIASVGEEGSEPLQFNEPCGIAISPITGQVYIADASNHRIQVLNPDLTFPHSFGSEGSANGQFNIPIDIAIDSQGLVYVTDKDNHRIQKFSPDGEFVGQFGTKGSGPGQLNSPGGITIDTAATGLVYVTEEDNNRISVFTSDGVFVSKFEDGFQPALLTFDKDGFLYVCDYGNGKMHKC
;
A
#
# COMPACT_ATOMS: atom_id res chain seq x y z
N MET A 1 27.80 70.43 -37.22
CA MET A 1 29.21 69.96 -37.31
C MET A 1 29.81 69.80 -35.92
N GLU A 2 29.67 70.81 -35.05
CA GLU A 2 30.04 70.75 -33.63
C GLU A 2 29.37 69.57 -32.88
N GLU A 3 28.05 69.44 -32.97
CA GLU A 3 27.30 68.34 -32.33
C GLU A 3 27.77 66.95 -32.76
N LEU A 4 28.19 66.81 -34.03
CA LEU A 4 28.68 65.53 -34.55
C LEU A 4 30.08 65.19 -34.00
N LYS A 5 30.89 66.21 -33.68
CA LYS A 5 32.20 66.03 -33.03
C LYS A 5 32.04 65.66 -31.56
N GLU A 6 31.09 66.27 -30.86
CA GLU A 6 30.77 65.91 -29.47
C GLU A 6 30.26 64.48 -29.36
N VAL A 7 29.32 64.08 -30.23
CA VAL A 7 28.83 62.69 -30.26
C VAL A 7 29.96 61.70 -30.58
N LYS A 8 30.86 62.04 -31.51
CA LYS A 8 32.02 61.19 -31.83
C LYS A 8 32.96 61.06 -30.61
N SER A 9 33.22 62.15 -29.89
CA SER A 9 34.06 62.10 -28.68
C SER A 9 33.44 61.22 -27.61
N ALA A 10 32.15 61.39 -27.33
CA ALA A 10 31.41 60.59 -26.36
C ALA A 10 31.38 59.10 -26.73
N LEU A 11 31.21 58.78 -28.01
CA LEU A 11 31.27 57.39 -28.49
C LEU A 11 32.67 56.77 -28.30
N THR A 12 33.73 57.54 -28.50
CA THR A 12 35.11 57.05 -28.36
C THR A 12 35.46 56.80 -26.89
N GLU A 13 34.96 57.64 -25.98
CA GLU A 13 35.08 57.47 -24.54
C GLU A 13 34.29 56.23 -24.06
N THR A 14 33.04 56.09 -24.51
CA THR A 14 32.21 54.92 -24.21
C THR A 14 32.82 53.63 -24.73
N GLU A 15 33.42 53.62 -25.93
CA GLU A 15 34.13 52.46 -26.48
C GLU A 15 35.33 52.06 -25.60
N GLY A 16 36.08 53.05 -25.08
CA GLY A 16 37.19 52.83 -24.16
C GLY A 16 36.74 52.16 -22.86
N GLU A 17 35.68 52.69 -22.24
CA GLU A 17 35.10 52.15 -21.00
C GLU A 17 34.56 50.72 -21.19
N VAL A 18 33.88 50.46 -22.30
CA VAL A 18 33.36 49.11 -22.62
C VAL A 18 34.50 48.12 -22.80
N ARG A 19 35.60 48.51 -23.45
CA ARG A 19 36.76 47.65 -23.65
C ARG A 19 37.47 47.33 -22.33
N GLU A 20 37.73 48.33 -21.50
CA GLU A 20 38.37 48.14 -20.19
C GLU A 20 37.53 47.24 -19.28
N ARG A 21 36.20 47.45 -19.24
CA ARG A 21 35.29 46.60 -18.48
C ARG A 21 35.24 45.17 -19.04
N GLY A 22 35.30 45.01 -20.36
CA GLY A 22 35.38 43.71 -21.02
C GLY A 22 36.63 42.93 -20.64
N GLU A 23 37.79 43.58 -20.62
CA GLU A 23 39.07 42.99 -20.18
C GLU A 23 39.05 42.59 -18.69
N GLY A 24 38.43 43.42 -17.83
CA GLY A 24 38.23 43.10 -16.42
C GLY A 24 37.41 41.82 -16.20
N ILE A 25 36.27 41.69 -16.89
CA ILE A 25 35.40 40.50 -16.81
C ILE A 25 36.14 39.24 -17.32
N LEU A 26 36.91 39.35 -18.40
CA LEU A 26 37.72 38.25 -18.92
C LEU A 26 38.76 37.75 -17.89
N LYS A 27 39.35 38.67 -17.13
CA LYS A 27 40.30 38.31 -16.06
C LYS A 27 39.61 37.61 -14.89
N GLU A 28 38.46 38.11 -14.44
CA GLU A 28 37.66 37.48 -13.38
C GLU A 28 37.20 36.06 -13.77
N ILE A 29 36.78 35.86 -15.03
CA ILE A 29 36.43 34.53 -15.54
C ILE A 29 37.64 33.58 -15.46
N ASN A 30 38.82 34.03 -15.86
CA ASN A 30 40.03 33.20 -15.80
C ASN A 30 40.43 32.86 -14.36
N GLU A 31 40.36 33.82 -13.43
CA GLU A 31 40.65 33.58 -12.01
C GLU A 31 39.66 32.56 -11.40
N MET A 32 38.37 32.70 -11.70
CA MET A 32 37.34 31.77 -11.25
C MET A 32 37.55 30.34 -11.82
N VAL A 33 37.97 30.22 -13.08
CA VAL A 33 38.26 28.91 -13.71
C VAL A 33 39.46 28.24 -13.06
N GLU A 34 40.53 28.98 -12.77
CA GLU A 34 41.72 28.42 -12.10
C GLU A 34 41.40 27.96 -10.67
N GLU A 35 40.61 28.71 -9.91
CA GLU A 35 40.13 28.27 -8.59
C GLU A 35 39.28 27.00 -8.70
N MET A 36 38.41 26.92 -9.71
CA MET A 36 37.57 25.75 -9.97
C MET A 36 38.41 24.51 -10.27
N ILE A 37 39.45 24.64 -11.11
CA ILE A 37 40.39 23.56 -11.43
C ILE A 37 41.17 23.12 -10.18
N ALA A 38 41.59 24.05 -9.32
CA ALA A 38 42.30 23.74 -8.09
C ALA A 38 41.45 22.90 -7.12
N VAL A 39 40.19 23.28 -6.93
CA VAL A 39 39.23 22.53 -6.09
C VAL A 39 38.98 21.13 -6.65
N ILE A 40 38.80 21.00 -7.97
CA ILE A 40 38.61 19.70 -8.62
C ILE A 40 39.83 18.78 -8.42
N ARG A 41 41.05 19.29 -8.62
CA ARG A 41 42.29 18.52 -8.40
C ARG A 41 42.47 18.09 -6.94
N GLN A 42 42.07 18.95 -5.99
CA GLN A 42 42.10 18.61 -4.57
C GLN A 42 41.11 17.48 -4.25
N SER A 43 39.90 17.53 -4.83
CA SER A 43 38.91 16.48 -4.63
C SER A 43 39.33 15.15 -5.27
N GLU A 44 39.91 15.18 -6.48
CA GLU A 44 40.50 14.01 -7.14
C GLU A 44 41.54 13.33 -6.25
N LYS A 45 42.45 14.10 -5.66
CA LYS A 45 43.48 13.58 -4.74
C LYS A 45 42.85 12.92 -3.51
N LYS A 46 41.85 13.56 -2.89
CA LYS A 46 41.15 13.03 -1.71
C LYS A 46 40.43 11.71 -2.02
N LEU A 47 39.70 11.67 -3.13
CA LEU A 47 39.00 10.48 -3.64
C LEU A 47 39.96 9.32 -3.93
N THR A 48 41.07 9.61 -4.60
CA THR A 48 42.11 8.62 -4.93
C THR A 48 42.70 8.01 -3.67
N GLU A 49 42.93 8.83 -2.64
CA GLU A 49 43.47 8.37 -1.37
C GLU A 49 42.45 7.54 -0.56
N GLN A 50 41.17 7.91 -0.58
CA GLN A 50 40.10 7.10 0.03
C GLN A 50 39.94 5.75 -0.67
N ALA A 51 39.89 5.73 -2.00
CA ALA A 51 39.81 4.49 -2.78
C ALA A 51 40.99 3.56 -2.49
N LYS A 52 42.20 4.12 -2.37
CA LYS A 52 43.40 3.36 -1.99
C LYS A 52 43.28 2.76 -0.58
N ARG A 53 42.89 3.55 0.42
CA ARG A 53 42.73 3.08 1.81
C ARG A 53 41.73 1.92 1.91
N VAL A 54 40.60 2.03 1.23
CA VAL A 54 39.56 0.99 1.21
C VAL A 54 40.07 -0.27 0.51
N THR A 55 40.81 -0.12 -0.59
CA THR A 55 41.44 -1.24 -1.31
C THR A 55 42.46 -1.95 -0.42
N ASP A 56 43.35 -1.20 0.24
CA ASP A 56 44.36 -1.74 1.13
C ASP A 56 43.73 -2.49 2.33
N ALA A 57 42.66 -1.95 2.91
CA ALA A 57 41.93 -2.60 4.00
C ALA A 57 41.29 -3.93 3.55
N LYS A 58 40.68 -3.98 2.35
CA LYS A 58 40.13 -5.23 1.81
C LYS A 58 41.21 -6.26 1.49
N LEU A 59 42.31 -5.84 0.87
CA LEU A 59 43.44 -6.72 0.59
C LEU A 59 44.03 -7.32 1.88
N LYS A 60 44.07 -6.55 2.96
CA LYS A 60 44.50 -7.04 4.27
C LYS A 60 43.57 -8.13 4.81
N VAL A 61 42.26 -7.91 4.79
CA VAL A 61 41.26 -8.91 5.23
C VAL A 61 41.38 -10.20 4.41
N LEU A 62 41.48 -10.07 3.08
CA LEU A 62 41.69 -11.21 2.18
C LEU A 62 42.99 -11.97 2.51
N SER A 63 44.08 -11.26 2.80
CA SER A 63 45.36 -11.89 3.19
C SER A 63 45.26 -12.65 4.52
N GLU A 64 44.54 -12.10 5.51
CA GLU A 64 44.30 -12.77 6.80
C GLU A 64 43.41 -14.02 6.62
N GLN A 65 42.39 -13.95 5.77
CA GLN A 65 41.55 -15.10 5.41
C GLN A 65 42.35 -16.19 4.68
N MET A 66 43.22 -15.82 3.74
CA MET A 66 44.09 -16.78 3.03
C MET A 66 45.02 -17.51 4.01
N LYS A 67 45.66 -16.79 4.95
CA LYS A 67 46.51 -17.41 5.98
C LYS A 67 45.73 -18.38 6.87
N SER A 68 44.51 -18.00 7.26
CA SER A 68 43.63 -18.87 8.06
C SER A 68 43.27 -20.16 7.30
N ALA A 69 42.97 -20.04 6.01
CA ALA A 69 42.67 -21.18 5.14
C ALA A 69 43.89 -22.10 4.93
N GLU A 70 45.08 -21.54 4.69
CA GLU A 70 46.34 -22.29 4.58
C GLU A 70 46.66 -23.07 5.86
N MET A 71 46.50 -22.43 7.02
CA MET A 71 46.73 -23.05 8.31
C MET A 71 45.73 -24.19 8.59
N SER A 72 44.47 -24.01 8.17
CA SER A 72 43.44 -25.06 8.25
C SER A 72 43.73 -26.24 7.30
N LEU A 73 44.25 -25.97 6.11
CA LEU A 73 44.64 -26.98 5.13
C LEU A 73 45.81 -27.84 5.66
N SER A 74 46.85 -27.22 6.20
CA SER A 74 47.99 -27.92 6.79
C SER A 74 47.58 -28.83 7.95
N LEU A 75 46.64 -28.39 8.78
CA LEU A 75 46.07 -29.20 9.88
C LEU A 75 45.30 -30.43 9.36
N LEU A 76 44.64 -30.32 8.21
CA LEU A 76 43.96 -31.44 7.56
C LEU A 76 44.97 -32.42 6.94
N GLU A 77 46.03 -31.93 6.31
CA GLU A 77 47.11 -32.75 5.75
C GLU A 77 47.82 -33.57 6.84
N ASP A 78 48.14 -32.98 7.99
CA ASP A 78 48.75 -33.68 9.13
C ASP A 78 47.86 -34.83 9.65
N VAL A 79 46.55 -34.64 9.63
CA VAL A 79 45.58 -35.66 10.05
C VAL A 79 45.42 -36.74 9.00
N GLU A 80 45.43 -36.40 7.72
CA GLU A 80 45.44 -37.36 6.61
C GLU A 80 46.66 -38.27 6.72
N ASP A 81 47.86 -37.71 6.89
CA ASP A 81 49.11 -38.45 7.06
C ASP A 81 49.07 -39.38 8.28
N TYR A 82 48.54 -38.90 9.41
CA TYR A 82 48.38 -39.71 10.62
C TYR A 82 47.42 -40.90 10.41
N VAL A 83 46.29 -40.66 9.74
CA VAL A 83 45.30 -41.70 9.42
C VAL A 83 45.91 -42.71 8.45
N GLU A 84 46.60 -42.24 7.41
CA GLU A 84 47.21 -43.10 6.40
C GLU A 84 48.33 -43.98 7.00
N GLN A 85 49.20 -43.42 7.84
CA GLN A 85 50.23 -44.19 8.56
C GLN A 85 49.61 -45.21 9.52
N SER A 86 48.56 -44.83 10.25
CA SER A 86 47.87 -45.72 11.18
C SER A 86 47.19 -46.90 10.47
N LEU A 87 46.68 -46.68 9.26
CA LEU A 87 46.11 -47.73 8.40
C LEU A 87 47.19 -48.64 7.79
N LYS A 88 48.36 -48.10 7.43
CA LYS A 88 49.47 -48.85 6.82
C LYS A 88 50.23 -49.74 7.83
N THR A 89 50.33 -49.33 9.10
CA THR A 89 51.22 -49.97 10.10
C THR A 89 50.51 -50.71 11.23
N GLY A 90 49.19 -50.49 11.42
CA GLY A 90 48.43 -51.08 12.51
C GLY A 90 47.94 -52.51 12.24
N SER A 91 47.97 -53.38 13.25
CA SER A 91 47.24 -54.66 13.20
C SER A 91 45.72 -54.40 13.20
N PRO A 92 44.87 -55.30 12.63
CA PRO A 92 43.43 -55.08 12.51
C PRO A 92 42.72 -54.71 13.84
N GLN A 93 43.18 -55.26 14.97
CA GLN A 93 42.63 -54.96 16.30
C GLN A 93 43.04 -53.57 16.82
N GLN A 94 44.23 -53.07 16.45
CA GLN A 94 44.69 -51.73 16.79
C GLN A 94 43.97 -50.68 15.97
N VAL A 95 43.79 -50.90 14.67
CA VAL A 95 43.02 -50.00 13.78
C VAL A 95 41.57 -49.83 14.28
N LEU A 96 40.93 -50.91 14.74
CA LEU A 96 39.58 -50.86 15.32
C LEU A 96 39.50 -50.07 16.63
N ARG A 97 40.52 -50.11 17.49
CA ARG A 97 40.58 -49.30 18.72
C ARG A 97 40.87 -47.84 18.43
N SER A 98 41.78 -47.56 17.49
CA SER A 98 42.13 -46.20 17.09
C SER A 98 41.04 -45.53 16.24
N LYS A 99 40.14 -46.29 15.60
CA LYS A 99 39.01 -45.78 14.81
C LYS A 99 38.13 -44.77 15.57
N LYS A 100 37.86 -45.03 16.85
CA LYS A 100 37.04 -44.12 17.68
C LYS A 100 37.79 -42.80 17.92
N GLN A 101 39.07 -42.86 18.27
CA GLN A 101 39.92 -41.68 18.46
C GLN A 101 40.14 -40.89 17.16
N MET A 102 40.30 -41.57 16.02
CA MET A 102 40.39 -40.91 14.71
C MET A 102 39.10 -40.15 14.38
N MET A 103 37.94 -40.77 14.62
CA MET A 103 36.64 -40.16 14.35
C MET A 103 36.34 -38.98 15.28
N GLU A 104 36.77 -39.05 16.54
CA GLU A 104 36.66 -37.98 17.52
C GLU A 104 37.54 -36.78 17.15
N ARG A 105 38.81 -37.00 16.76
CA ARG A 105 39.69 -35.93 16.26
C ARG A 105 39.22 -35.31 14.95
N MET A 106 38.69 -36.13 14.03
CA MET A 106 38.11 -35.65 12.77
C MET A 106 36.89 -34.74 13.04
N SER A 107 36.05 -35.11 14.02
CA SER A 107 34.86 -34.35 14.43
C SER A 107 35.21 -33.06 15.16
N GLU A 108 36.24 -33.06 16.02
CA GLU A 108 36.74 -31.84 16.68
C GLU A 108 37.30 -30.83 15.65
N LEU A 109 37.99 -31.31 14.62
CA LEU A 109 38.51 -30.49 13.52
C LEU A 109 37.41 -29.93 12.61
N THR A 110 36.44 -30.76 12.22
CA THR A 110 35.30 -30.29 11.40
C THR A 110 34.39 -29.32 12.15
N ALA A 111 34.32 -29.41 13.48
CA ALA A 111 33.60 -28.43 14.30
C ALA A 111 34.35 -27.08 14.44
N GLY A 112 35.67 -27.07 14.29
CA GLY A 112 36.50 -25.86 14.35
C GLY A 112 36.68 -25.13 13.00
N ILE A 113 36.50 -25.83 11.88
CA ILE A 113 36.61 -25.25 10.53
C ILE A 113 35.23 -24.70 10.12
N ASN A 114 35.03 -23.40 10.32
CA ASN A 114 33.80 -22.73 9.91
C ASN A 114 33.83 -22.41 8.40
N VAL A 115 33.50 -23.39 7.57
CA VAL A 115 33.50 -23.25 6.09
C VAL A 115 32.49 -22.20 5.60
N GLU A 116 31.46 -21.88 6.39
CA GLU A 116 30.43 -20.90 6.03
C GLU A 116 30.94 -19.44 5.99
N GLU A 117 32.08 -19.11 6.62
CA GLU A 117 32.68 -17.77 6.52
C GLU A 117 33.56 -17.57 5.27
N LEU A 118 33.83 -18.62 4.49
CA LEU A 118 34.74 -18.60 3.33
C LEU A 118 34.04 -18.30 1.99
N HIS A 119 32.88 -17.63 2.02
CA HIS A 119 32.21 -17.23 0.78
C HIS A 119 33.06 -16.23 -0.01
N GLN A 120 33.36 -16.56 -1.27
CA GLN A 120 33.84 -15.59 -2.26
C GLN A 120 32.79 -14.49 -2.43
N LYS A 121 32.96 -13.35 -1.74
CA LYS A 121 32.30 -12.09 -2.15
C LYS A 121 32.97 -11.59 -3.43
N GLY A 122 32.52 -12.15 -4.56
CA GLY A 122 33.00 -11.79 -5.88
C GLY A 122 32.54 -10.39 -6.29
N LYS A 123 33.52 -9.51 -6.53
CA LYS A 123 33.49 -8.19 -7.19
C LYS A 123 32.97 -6.98 -6.39
N ALA A 124 33.54 -5.83 -6.76
CA ALA A 124 33.75 -4.63 -5.94
C ALA A 124 32.46 -3.95 -5.43
N ASP A 125 32.26 -3.98 -4.11
CA ASP A 125 31.15 -3.32 -3.38
C ASP A 125 31.15 -1.77 -3.37
N PHE A 126 31.82 -1.10 -4.32
CA PHE A 126 31.97 0.36 -4.27
C PHE A 126 31.61 0.99 -5.60
N VAL A 127 30.76 2.02 -5.52
CA VAL A 127 30.29 2.81 -6.65
C VAL A 127 30.75 4.24 -6.43
N LEU A 128 31.46 4.80 -7.40
CA LEU A 128 31.76 6.23 -7.40
C LEU A 128 30.46 6.98 -7.72
N SER A 129 29.95 7.79 -6.78
CA SER A 129 28.89 8.74 -7.10
C SER A 129 29.46 9.80 -8.05
N LYS A 130 28.89 9.90 -9.26
CA LYS A 130 29.33 10.85 -10.31
C LYS A 130 28.57 12.18 -10.28
N ASP A 131 27.73 12.40 -9.27
CA ASP A 131 26.94 13.62 -9.12
C ASP A 131 27.81 14.77 -8.62
N ILE A 132 28.17 15.68 -9.52
CA ILE A 132 28.78 16.98 -9.18
C ILE A 132 27.62 17.96 -8.96
N LYS A 133 27.02 17.97 -7.76
CA LYS A 133 25.96 18.94 -7.41
C LYS A 133 26.50 20.31 -7.00
N SER A 134 27.76 20.39 -6.57
CA SER A 134 28.50 21.64 -6.26
C SER A 134 30.01 21.36 -6.14
N LEU A 135 30.84 22.35 -6.46
CA LEU A 135 32.31 22.30 -6.36
C LEU A 135 32.85 21.84 -5.00
N HIS A 136 32.07 22.03 -3.93
CA HIS A 136 32.51 21.70 -2.58
C HIS A 136 32.29 20.24 -2.18
N HIS A 137 31.49 19.44 -2.91
CA HIS A 137 31.08 18.08 -2.50
C HIS A 137 31.18 17.08 -3.68
N ILE A 138 32.39 16.82 -4.17
CA ILE A 138 32.64 15.83 -5.24
C ILE A 138 33.01 14.48 -4.63
N GLY A 139 32.08 13.52 -4.77
CA GLY A 139 32.30 12.07 -4.67
C GLY A 139 32.60 11.55 -3.26
N ASP A 140 31.59 11.00 -2.60
CA ASP A 140 31.80 10.09 -1.47
C ASP A 140 31.73 8.64 -1.95
N VAL A 141 32.56 7.78 -1.35
CA VAL A 141 32.50 6.33 -1.54
C VAL A 141 31.43 5.78 -0.61
N ILE A 142 30.25 5.48 -1.16
CA ILE A 142 29.11 5.01 -0.38
C ILE A 142 29.13 3.48 -0.31
N VAL A 143 28.97 2.95 0.91
CA VAL A 143 28.82 1.51 1.18
C VAL A 143 27.35 1.13 0.93
N LEU A 144 27.08 0.45 -0.18
CA LEU A 144 25.72 0.14 -0.67
C LEU A 144 24.75 -0.44 0.40
N PRO A 145 25.17 -1.35 1.32
CA PRO A 145 24.28 -1.87 2.38
C PRO A 145 23.69 -0.84 3.36
N GLN A 146 24.18 0.40 3.38
CA GLN A 146 23.69 1.46 4.27
C GLN A 146 22.67 2.39 3.59
N CYS A 147 22.35 2.14 2.32
CA CYS A 147 21.43 2.96 1.55
C CYS A 147 19.96 2.56 1.82
N LYS A 148 19.09 3.57 1.96
CA LYS A 148 17.65 3.39 2.07
C LYS A 148 16.98 3.52 0.71
N VAL A 149 16.09 2.59 0.40
CA VAL A 149 15.26 2.65 -0.81
C VAL A 149 13.97 3.40 -0.49
N LYS A 150 13.67 4.45 -1.27
CA LYS A 150 12.40 5.17 -1.23
C LYS A 150 11.61 4.97 -2.51
N VAL A 151 10.31 4.76 -2.33
CA VAL A 151 9.32 4.79 -3.39
C VAL A 151 8.53 6.08 -3.23
N ASN A 152 8.53 6.93 -4.27
CA ASN A 152 8.04 8.30 -4.15
C ASN A 152 6.67 8.49 -4.83
N HIS A 153 6.67 8.46 -6.16
CA HIS A 153 5.49 8.75 -6.96
C HIS A 153 4.93 7.47 -7.57
N PHE A 154 3.61 7.28 -7.52
CA PHE A 154 2.90 6.16 -8.10
C PHE A 154 1.95 6.68 -9.18
N GLU A 155 2.08 6.15 -10.39
CA GLU A 155 1.25 6.45 -11.55
C GLU A 155 0.64 5.15 -12.09
N HIS A 156 -0.65 5.18 -12.37
CA HIS A 156 -1.35 4.09 -13.04
C HIS A 156 -1.47 4.39 -14.54
N LEU A 157 -0.81 3.61 -15.40
CA LEU A 157 -0.89 3.76 -16.85
C LEU A 157 -2.08 2.94 -17.37
N GLN A 158 -3.27 3.54 -17.32
CA GLN A 158 -4.56 2.92 -17.66
C GLN A 158 -4.58 2.26 -19.05
N GLN A 159 -3.82 2.77 -20.03
CA GLN A 159 -3.85 2.26 -21.41
C GLN A 159 -3.03 0.96 -21.62
N GLU A 160 -2.09 0.63 -20.73
CA GLU A 160 -1.14 -0.49 -20.92
C GLU A 160 -1.21 -1.57 -19.83
N LYS A 161 -2.16 -1.45 -18.87
CA LYS A 161 -2.27 -2.37 -17.71
C LYS A 161 -0.96 -2.48 -16.93
N GLN A 162 -0.28 -1.35 -16.81
CA GLN A 162 1.04 -1.21 -16.24
C GLN A 162 1.00 -0.18 -15.11
N ILE A 163 1.67 -0.48 -14.01
CA ILE A 163 1.94 0.52 -12.97
C ILE A 163 3.33 1.08 -13.19
N SER A 164 3.49 2.36 -12.87
CA SER A 164 4.76 3.06 -12.90
C SER A 164 4.99 3.71 -11.55
N PHE A 165 6.15 3.51 -10.94
CA PHE A 165 6.52 4.27 -9.74
C PHE A 165 7.96 4.75 -9.80
N SER A 166 8.28 5.82 -9.09
CA SER A 166 9.64 6.32 -8.97
C SER A 166 10.35 5.74 -7.76
N LEU A 167 11.57 5.28 -7.98
CA LEU A 167 12.46 4.67 -7.01
C LEU A 167 13.71 5.55 -6.88
N SER A 168 14.07 5.93 -5.66
CA SER A 168 15.32 6.62 -5.35
C SER A 168 16.06 5.88 -4.24
N MET A 169 17.39 5.92 -4.28
CA MET A 169 18.24 5.38 -3.23
C MET A 169 18.91 6.52 -2.50
N GLU A 170 18.75 6.59 -1.19
CA GLU A 170 19.36 7.62 -0.35
C GLU A 170 20.52 7.03 0.45
N ALA A 171 21.65 7.70 0.42
CA ALA A 171 22.78 7.42 1.29
C ALA A 171 22.50 7.91 2.72
N PRO A 172 23.31 7.52 3.73
CA PRO A 172 23.10 7.91 5.13
C PRO A 172 23.07 9.42 5.39
N ASP A 173 23.68 10.22 4.51
CA ASP A 173 23.68 11.69 4.54
C ASP A 173 22.47 12.32 3.82
N SER A 174 21.48 11.50 3.43
CA SER A 174 20.30 11.88 2.63
C SER A 174 20.61 12.30 1.18
N SER A 175 21.81 12.05 0.67
CA SER A 175 22.12 12.28 -0.75
C SER A 175 21.54 11.17 -1.63
N ILE A 176 20.97 11.55 -2.78
CA ILE A 176 20.43 10.60 -3.77
C ILE A 176 21.60 9.97 -4.55
N LEU A 177 21.63 8.63 -4.61
CA LEU A 177 22.66 7.85 -5.28
C LEU A 177 22.33 7.63 -6.76
N CYS A 178 23.25 8.01 -7.63
CA CYS A 178 23.20 7.72 -9.08
C CYS A 178 23.99 6.46 -9.42
N VAL A 179 23.30 5.41 -9.86
CA VAL A 179 23.87 4.15 -10.37
C VAL A 179 23.59 3.96 -11.87
N PRO A 180 24.48 3.29 -12.62
CA PRO A 180 24.20 2.92 -14.01
C PRO A 180 22.96 2.02 -14.11
N LEU A 181 22.10 2.27 -15.10
CA LEU A 181 20.88 1.48 -15.33
C LEU A 181 21.21 -0.01 -15.56
N SER A 182 22.34 -0.30 -16.20
CA SER A 182 22.82 -1.68 -16.44
C SER A 182 23.08 -2.45 -15.14
N SER A 183 23.39 -1.74 -14.06
CA SER A 183 23.73 -2.28 -12.74
C SER A 183 22.55 -2.31 -11.76
N LEU A 184 21.39 -1.75 -12.13
CA LEU A 184 20.21 -1.73 -11.29
C LEU A 184 19.23 -2.84 -11.70
N ARG A 185 18.75 -3.58 -10.71
CA ARG A 185 17.66 -4.54 -10.85
C ARG A 185 16.63 -4.26 -9.76
N CYS A 186 15.37 -4.24 -10.15
CA CYS A 186 14.24 -4.19 -9.24
C CYS A 186 13.43 -5.46 -9.46
N SER A 187 12.75 -5.94 -8.42
CA SER A 187 11.70 -6.94 -8.54
C SER A 187 10.67 -6.72 -7.45
N LEU A 188 9.42 -7.08 -7.72
CA LEU A 188 8.36 -7.02 -6.72
C LEU A 188 7.94 -8.45 -6.34
N VAL A 189 7.81 -8.69 -5.05
CA VAL A 189 7.36 -9.99 -4.52
C VAL A 189 6.10 -9.77 -3.69
N PRO A 190 4.95 -10.36 -4.05
CA PRO A 190 3.73 -10.27 -3.25
C PRO A 190 3.94 -10.85 -1.84
N VAL A 191 3.47 -10.16 -0.80
CA VAL A 191 3.56 -10.64 0.58
C VAL A 191 2.42 -11.64 0.87
N GLY A 192 2.71 -12.75 1.55
CA GLY A 192 1.68 -13.65 2.12
C GLY A 192 1.24 -14.85 1.28
N LYS A 193 1.75 -15.04 0.06
CA LYS A 193 1.55 -16.27 -0.74
C LYS A 193 2.85 -16.64 -1.46
N GLY A 194 3.20 -17.92 -1.53
CA GLY A 194 4.45 -18.44 -2.12
C GLY A 194 4.58 -18.22 -3.63
N HIS A 195 4.61 -16.96 -4.08
CA HIS A 195 4.54 -16.56 -5.47
C HIS A 195 5.89 -16.06 -6.01
N LYS A 196 6.06 -16.20 -7.33
CA LYS A 196 7.25 -15.81 -8.08
C LYS A 196 7.39 -14.28 -8.16
N PRO A 197 8.62 -13.73 -8.24
CA PRO A 197 8.82 -12.30 -8.44
C PRO A 197 8.16 -11.78 -9.72
N ILE A 198 7.52 -10.61 -9.65
CA ILE A 198 6.95 -9.89 -10.79
C ILE A 198 8.10 -9.27 -11.60
N HIS A 199 8.03 -9.43 -12.92
CA HIS A 199 9.00 -8.82 -13.83
C HIS A 199 8.80 -7.30 -13.87
N THR A 200 9.90 -6.56 -13.73
CA THR A 200 9.91 -5.08 -13.77
C THR A 200 10.85 -4.58 -14.85
N THR A 201 10.47 -3.51 -15.51
CA THR A 201 11.32 -2.71 -16.38
C THR A 201 11.80 -1.49 -15.60
N VAL A 202 13.11 -1.24 -15.59
CA VAL A 202 13.72 -0.07 -14.94
C VAL A 202 14.15 0.89 -16.04
N THR A 203 13.72 2.15 -15.96
CA THR A 203 14.11 3.22 -16.88
C THR A 203 14.59 4.45 -16.10
N THR A 204 15.37 5.32 -16.74
CA THR A 204 15.79 6.60 -16.15
C THR A 204 14.77 7.68 -16.48
N THR A 205 14.44 8.55 -15.52
CA THR A 205 13.67 9.77 -15.81
C THR A 205 14.59 10.82 -16.45
N SER A 206 14.12 11.56 -17.46
CA SER A 206 14.96 12.56 -18.13
C SER A 206 15.19 13.83 -17.29
N THR A 207 14.47 14.00 -16.19
CA THR A 207 14.43 15.24 -15.40
C THR A 207 15.26 15.19 -14.12
N ASP A 208 15.38 14.02 -13.50
CA ASP A 208 15.93 13.89 -12.13
C ASP A 208 17.04 12.82 -12.06
N PRO A 209 18.32 13.22 -11.96
CA PRO A 209 19.43 12.29 -11.77
C PRO A 209 19.25 11.45 -10.49
N GLY A 210 19.38 10.13 -10.60
CA GLY A 210 19.31 9.20 -9.46
C GLY A 210 17.89 8.77 -9.09
N VAL A 211 16.88 9.24 -9.83
CA VAL A 211 15.50 8.75 -9.77
C VAL A 211 15.26 7.81 -10.94
N TYR A 212 14.78 6.61 -10.63
CA TYR A 212 14.49 5.56 -11.60
C TYR A 212 12.99 5.35 -11.69
N ARG A 213 12.47 5.22 -12.90
CA ARG A 213 11.09 4.83 -13.13
C ARG A 213 11.02 3.31 -13.25
N ILE A 214 10.24 2.70 -12.38
CA ILE A 214 9.99 1.26 -12.36
C ILE A 214 8.61 1.02 -12.96
N GLN A 215 8.56 0.25 -14.03
CA GLN A 215 7.34 -0.15 -14.70
C GLN A 215 7.12 -1.66 -14.51
N CYS A 216 5.92 -2.08 -14.12
CA CYS A 216 5.62 -3.50 -14.00
C CYS A 216 4.12 -3.80 -14.15
N ASN A 217 3.82 -5.07 -14.41
CA ASN A 217 2.47 -5.58 -14.61
C ASN A 217 2.13 -6.55 -13.47
N PRO A 218 1.65 -6.04 -12.31
CA PRO A 218 1.31 -6.87 -11.18
C PRO A 218 0.05 -7.70 -11.47
N SER A 219 0.08 -8.99 -11.12
CA SER A 219 -1.06 -9.90 -11.22
C SER A 219 -1.87 -10.02 -9.92
N THR A 220 -1.38 -9.43 -8.84
CA THR A 220 -1.99 -9.44 -7.50
C THR A 220 -2.02 -8.04 -6.91
N ARG A 221 -3.08 -7.69 -6.17
CA ARG A 221 -3.15 -6.45 -5.37
C ARG A 221 -2.48 -6.60 -4.00
N GLY A 222 -2.33 -5.49 -3.27
CA GLY A 222 -1.89 -5.47 -1.87
C GLY A 222 -0.41 -5.19 -1.69
N THR A 223 0.14 -5.50 -0.52
CA THR A 223 1.54 -5.22 -0.19
C THR A 223 2.50 -6.12 -0.97
N HIS A 224 3.42 -5.48 -1.68
CA HIS A 224 4.52 -6.12 -2.38
C HIS A 224 5.84 -5.65 -1.77
N THR A 225 6.74 -6.59 -1.52
CA THR A 225 8.12 -6.31 -1.16
C THR A 225 8.87 -5.90 -2.43
N VAL A 226 9.38 -4.67 -2.44
CA VAL A 226 10.26 -4.14 -3.47
C VAL A 226 11.69 -4.54 -3.12
N LYS A 227 12.25 -5.43 -3.93
CA LYS A 227 13.63 -5.89 -3.81
C LYS A 227 14.50 -5.15 -4.80
N VAL A 228 15.47 -4.40 -4.30
CA VAL A 228 16.41 -3.65 -5.13
C VAL A 228 17.79 -4.29 -5.02
N GLN A 229 18.36 -4.58 -6.18
CA GLN A 229 19.72 -5.07 -6.31
C GLN A 229 20.52 -4.06 -7.14
N VAL A 230 21.66 -3.65 -6.60
CA VAL A 230 22.64 -2.81 -7.28
C VAL A 230 23.93 -3.61 -7.40
N TYR A 231 24.36 -3.88 -8.64
CA TYR A 231 25.40 -4.87 -8.93
C TYR A 231 25.01 -6.23 -8.33
N ASP A 232 25.83 -6.78 -7.43
CA ASP A 232 25.59 -8.04 -6.74
C ASP A 232 25.15 -7.84 -5.27
N VAL A 233 24.82 -6.59 -4.89
CA VAL A 233 24.40 -6.24 -3.53
C VAL A 233 22.89 -6.05 -3.48
N HIS A 234 22.23 -6.75 -2.55
CA HIS A 234 20.83 -6.50 -2.21
C HIS A 234 20.73 -5.39 -1.17
N LEU A 235 19.88 -4.40 -1.45
CA LEU A 235 19.54 -3.34 -0.51
C LEU A 235 18.44 -3.79 0.45
N GLU A 236 18.19 -2.99 1.48
CA GLU A 236 17.10 -3.24 2.42
C GLU A 236 15.74 -3.28 1.69
N ASP A 237 14.94 -4.30 2.02
CA ASP A 237 13.62 -4.50 1.45
C ASP A 237 12.71 -3.34 1.83
N THR A 238 12.04 -2.75 0.85
CA THR A 238 10.99 -1.75 1.08
C THR A 238 9.64 -2.29 0.65
N SER A 239 8.55 -1.68 1.13
CA SER A 239 7.19 -2.13 0.81
C SER A 239 6.52 -1.13 -0.13
N LEU A 240 5.88 -1.65 -1.17
CA LEU A 240 4.96 -0.91 -2.01
C LEU A 240 3.58 -1.55 -1.88
N VAL A 241 2.59 -0.77 -1.47
CA VAL A 241 1.20 -1.18 -1.60
C VAL A 241 0.78 -0.90 -3.03
N ILE A 242 0.40 -1.95 -3.76
CA ILE A 242 -0.23 -1.81 -5.07
C ILE A 242 -1.74 -1.68 -4.79
N PRO A 243 -2.29 -0.46 -4.86
CA PRO A 243 -3.61 -0.14 -4.33
C PRO A 243 -4.73 -0.74 -5.17
N ILE A 244 -4.47 -1.08 -6.45
CA ILE A 244 -5.47 -1.64 -7.36
C ILE A 244 -4.81 -2.69 -8.24
N ASN A 245 -5.52 -3.78 -8.50
CA ASN A 245 -5.22 -4.66 -9.62
C ASN A 245 -5.42 -3.87 -10.93
N PRO A 246 -4.38 -3.56 -11.74
CA PRO A 246 -4.49 -2.76 -12.96
C PRO A 246 -5.36 -3.41 -14.06
N TYR A 247 -5.96 -4.58 -13.80
CA TYR A 247 -6.97 -5.22 -14.63
C TYR A 247 -8.43 -4.77 -14.35
N LEU A 248 -8.68 -3.93 -13.34
CA LEU A 248 -10.01 -3.34 -13.10
C LEU A 248 -10.25 -2.17 -14.06
N ASP A 249 -10.36 -2.46 -15.36
CA ASP A 249 -11.04 -1.58 -16.32
C ASP A 249 -12.55 -1.57 -16.01
N ASN A 250 -13.09 -2.67 -15.45
CA ASN A 250 -14.46 -2.84 -14.97
C ASN A 250 -14.50 -3.76 -13.73
N ILE A 251 -15.43 -3.49 -12.81
CA ILE A 251 -15.93 -4.47 -11.83
C ILE A 251 -16.63 -5.57 -12.65
N THR A 252 -15.89 -6.58 -13.08
CA THR A 252 -16.47 -7.68 -13.86
C THR A 252 -17.05 -8.68 -12.88
N PRO A 253 -18.37 -8.94 -12.90
CA PRO A 253 -18.95 -9.91 -11.99
C PRO A 253 -18.34 -11.29 -12.25
N VAL A 254 -17.60 -11.81 -11.27
CA VAL A 254 -17.18 -13.23 -11.23
C VAL A 254 -18.41 -14.11 -11.08
N ARG A 255 -19.44 -13.60 -10.39
CA ARG A 255 -20.73 -14.26 -10.25
C ARG A 255 -21.84 -13.22 -10.09
N THR A 256 -23.00 -13.52 -10.68
CA THR A 256 -24.23 -12.74 -10.51
C THR A 256 -25.31 -13.65 -9.96
N THR A 257 -25.88 -13.28 -8.81
CA THR A 257 -27.08 -13.92 -8.26
C THR A 257 -28.30 -13.14 -8.74
N THR A 258 -29.29 -13.85 -9.27
CA THR A 258 -30.53 -13.30 -9.81
C THR A 258 -31.73 -13.66 -8.93
N GLU A 259 -32.92 -13.14 -9.25
CA GLU A 259 -34.19 -13.43 -8.57
C GLU A 259 -34.29 -12.86 -7.14
N LEU A 260 -33.52 -11.82 -6.83
CA LEU A 260 -33.67 -11.03 -5.62
C LEU A 260 -34.74 -9.95 -5.85
N LYS A 261 -35.55 -9.68 -4.83
CA LYS A 261 -36.66 -8.71 -4.87
C LYS A 261 -36.27 -7.45 -4.08
N GLY A 262 -35.82 -6.42 -4.79
CA GLY A 262 -35.35 -5.17 -4.21
C GLY A 262 -34.16 -5.36 -3.25
N PRO A 263 -33.03 -5.95 -3.70
CA PRO A 263 -31.87 -6.12 -2.85
C PRO A 263 -31.30 -4.75 -2.45
N SER A 264 -31.34 -4.43 -1.16
CA SER A 264 -30.97 -3.11 -0.64
C SER A 264 -29.60 -3.15 0.05
N GLY A 265 -29.43 -4.06 1.02
CA GLY A 265 -28.25 -4.22 1.86
C GLY A 265 -27.55 -5.55 1.70
N VAL A 266 -26.23 -5.56 1.96
CA VAL A 266 -25.39 -6.75 1.88
C VAL A 266 -24.35 -6.76 3.00
N ALA A 267 -24.18 -7.91 3.65
CA ALA A 267 -23.12 -8.19 4.60
C ALA A 267 -22.51 -9.58 4.30
N VAL A 268 -21.23 -9.77 4.61
CA VAL A 268 -20.56 -11.06 4.45
C VAL A 268 -19.99 -11.51 5.79
N SER A 269 -20.20 -12.78 6.10
CA SER A 269 -19.68 -13.44 7.31
C SER A 269 -18.30 -14.06 7.09
N ASP A 270 -17.59 -14.36 8.18
CA ASP A 270 -16.26 -14.98 8.13
C ASP A 270 -16.22 -16.37 7.49
N ASP A 271 -17.35 -17.08 7.46
CA ASP A 271 -17.52 -18.36 6.76
C ASP A 271 -18.09 -18.21 5.34
N ASN A 272 -18.02 -16.99 4.79
CA ASN A 272 -18.38 -16.62 3.43
C ASN A 272 -19.87 -16.83 3.09
N HIS A 273 -20.77 -16.82 4.09
CA HIS A 273 -22.19 -16.61 3.80
C HIS A 273 -22.44 -15.13 3.51
N VAL A 274 -23.22 -14.87 2.45
CA VAL A 274 -23.64 -13.53 2.04
C VAL A 274 -25.06 -13.32 2.52
N ILE A 275 -25.27 -12.27 3.31
CA ILE A 275 -26.57 -11.91 3.88
C ILE A 275 -27.07 -10.69 3.13
N ILE A 276 -28.28 -10.77 2.58
CA ILE A 276 -28.88 -9.74 1.73
C ILE A 276 -30.24 -9.39 2.29
N THR A 277 -30.54 -8.10 2.42
CA THR A 277 -31.90 -7.61 2.71
C THR A 277 -32.66 -7.39 1.40
N GLU A 278 -33.87 -7.92 1.34
CA GLU A 278 -34.77 -7.80 0.18
C GLU A 278 -35.99 -6.97 0.59
N GLY A 279 -35.99 -5.69 0.22
CA GLY A 279 -37.00 -4.71 0.62
C GLY A 279 -38.40 -5.08 0.14
N ASP A 280 -38.54 -5.41 -1.14
CA ASP A 280 -39.85 -5.70 -1.77
C ASP A 280 -40.51 -6.97 -1.25
N SER A 281 -39.73 -7.90 -0.68
CA SER A 281 -40.23 -9.16 -0.12
C SER A 281 -40.23 -9.20 1.41
N ASN A 282 -39.76 -8.13 2.05
CA ASN A 282 -39.64 -8.02 3.51
C ASN A 282 -38.92 -9.23 4.13
N CYS A 283 -37.81 -9.66 3.52
CA CYS A 283 -37.04 -10.79 4.02
C CYS A 283 -35.53 -10.53 3.99
N VAL A 284 -34.80 -11.37 4.73
CA VAL A 284 -33.34 -11.46 4.65
C VAL A 284 -32.98 -12.79 4.02
N THR A 285 -32.24 -12.75 2.91
CA THR A 285 -31.77 -13.94 2.21
C THR A 285 -30.31 -14.21 2.51
N ILE A 286 -30.01 -15.47 2.85
CA ILE A 286 -28.65 -15.95 3.07
C ILE A 286 -28.25 -16.81 1.86
N LEU A 287 -27.14 -16.44 1.25
CA LEU A 287 -26.47 -17.19 0.20
C LEU A 287 -25.25 -17.91 0.76
N ASP A 288 -24.90 -19.05 0.17
CA ASP A 288 -23.62 -19.71 0.43
C ASP A 288 -22.47 -19.01 -0.30
N ARG A 289 -21.24 -19.48 -0.08
CA ARG A 289 -20.04 -19.00 -0.80
C ARG A 289 -20.18 -19.09 -2.32
N GLU A 290 -21.04 -19.98 -2.80
CA GLU A 290 -21.29 -20.19 -4.22
C GLU A 290 -22.39 -19.25 -4.77
N GLY A 291 -22.88 -18.31 -3.97
CA GLY A 291 -23.94 -17.38 -4.34
C GLY A 291 -25.31 -18.03 -4.52
N LYS A 292 -25.46 -19.29 -4.07
CA LYS A 292 -26.73 -20.02 -4.11
C LYS A 292 -27.54 -19.69 -2.86
N LYS A 293 -28.83 -19.44 -3.05
CA LYS A 293 -29.78 -19.22 -1.96
C LYS A 293 -29.88 -20.44 -1.05
N VAL A 294 -29.50 -20.26 0.21
CA VAL A 294 -29.57 -21.28 1.26
C VAL A 294 -30.90 -21.18 1.99
N LYS A 295 -31.27 -19.95 2.40
CA LYS A 295 -32.50 -19.69 3.15
C LYS A 295 -32.96 -18.24 3.00
N SER A 296 -34.25 -18.01 3.25
CA SER A 296 -34.81 -16.68 3.54
C SER A 296 -35.35 -16.66 4.96
N LEU A 297 -35.17 -15.55 5.64
CA LEU A 297 -35.59 -15.29 7.01
C LEU A 297 -36.66 -14.20 7.00
N GLY A 298 -37.78 -14.43 7.68
CA GLY A 298 -38.93 -13.51 7.66
C GLY A 298 -39.59 -13.37 6.27
N GLY A 299 -40.59 -12.50 6.18
CA GLY A 299 -41.36 -12.31 4.93
C GLY A 299 -42.27 -13.50 4.58
N GLU A 300 -42.89 -13.45 3.39
CA GLU A 300 -43.79 -14.51 2.93
C GLU A 300 -43.00 -15.78 2.57
N GLY A 301 -43.22 -16.88 3.31
CA GLY A 301 -42.56 -18.16 3.07
C GLY A 301 -41.13 -18.29 3.64
N GLY A 302 -40.63 -17.27 4.36
CA GLY A 302 -39.35 -17.34 5.05
C GLY A 302 -39.40 -18.14 6.35
N SER A 303 -38.22 -18.60 6.76
CA SER A 303 -38.01 -19.33 8.01
C SER A 303 -37.86 -18.40 9.22
N GLY A 304 -38.01 -18.95 10.42
CA GLY A 304 -37.93 -18.20 11.68
C GLY A 304 -39.27 -17.58 12.11
N ASN A 305 -39.21 -16.74 13.15
CA ASN A 305 -40.38 -16.02 13.68
C ASN A 305 -40.28 -14.49 13.52
N VAL A 306 -39.17 -13.99 12.97
CA VAL A 306 -38.97 -12.56 12.72
C VAL A 306 -39.90 -12.07 11.59
N LYS A 307 -40.35 -10.82 11.72
CA LYS A 307 -41.07 -10.10 10.67
C LYS A 307 -40.31 -8.83 10.36
N PHE A 308 -40.11 -8.57 9.08
CA PHE A 308 -39.53 -7.32 8.61
C PHE A 308 -40.59 -6.42 8.00
N SER A 309 -40.31 -5.13 8.00
CA SER A 309 -41.05 -4.13 7.25
C SER A 309 -40.02 -3.19 6.65
N GLU A 310 -39.84 -3.25 5.33
CA GLU A 310 -38.84 -2.52 4.57
C GLU A 310 -37.41 -2.67 5.14
N PRO A 311 -36.83 -3.89 5.14
CA PRO A 311 -35.46 -4.08 5.57
C PRO A 311 -34.48 -3.37 4.63
N ARG A 312 -33.54 -2.60 5.18
CA ARG A 312 -32.58 -1.77 4.42
C ARG A 312 -31.14 -2.20 4.66
N GLY A 313 -30.52 -1.71 5.74
CA GLY A 313 -29.16 -2.04 6.10
C GLY A 313 -29.05 -3.37 6.82
N VAL A 314 -27.90 -4.01 6.67
CA VAL A 314 -27.59 -5.28 7.32
C VAL A 314 -26.13 -5.32 7.72
N ALA A 315 -25.87 -5.84 8.91
CA ALA A 315 -24.52 -6.15 9.39
C ALA A 315 -24.54 -7.52 10.07
N ILE A 316 -23.39 -8.18 10.10
CA ILE A 316 -23.23 -9.45 10.83
C ILE A 316 -22.17 -9.31 11.90
N THR A 317 -22.51 -9.75 13.11
CA THR A 317 -21.61 -9.72 14.26
C THR A 317 -20.65 -10.92 14.21
N PRO A 318 -19.49 -10.87 14.89
CA PRO A 318 -18.55 -12.00 14.95
C PRO A 318 -19.15 -13.28 15.56
N ASP A 319 -20.14 -13.14 16.44
CA ASP A 319 -20.92 -14.25 17.01
C ASP A 319 -22.09 -14.71 16.11
N LYS A 320 -22.11 -14.29 14.84
CA LYS A 320 -23.06 -14.69 13.79
C LYS A 320 -24.51 -14.30 14.05
N PHE A 321 -24.75 -13.20 14.74
CA PHE A 321 -26.06 -12.57 14.72
C PHE A 321 -26.14 -11.56 13.58
N ILE A 322 -27.30 -11.48 12.95
CA ILE A 322 -27.58 -10.52 11.90
C ILE A 322 -28.28 -9.33 12.58
N LEU A 323 -27.74 -8.12 12.33
CA LEU A 323 -28.40 -6.86 12.64
C LEU A 323 -29.06 -6.34 11.37
N VAL A 324 -30.34 -5.99 11.45
CA VAL A 324 -31.12 -5.48 10.33
C VAL A 324 -31.78 -4.19 10.76
N SER A 325 -31.66 -3.15 9.94
CA SER A 325 -32.51 -1.97 10.06
C SER A 325 -33.77 -2.20 9.26
N ASP A 326 -34.92 -2.06 9.91
CA ASP A 326 -36.21 -2.18 9.26
C ASP A 326 -37.21 -1.19 9.85
N ASN A 327 -37.94 -0.49 8.99
CA ASN A 327 -38.93 0.52 9.34
C ASN A 327 -38.42 1.63 10.28
N HIS A 328 -38.57 1.48 11.61
CA HIS A 328 -38.15 2.44 12.64
C HIS A 328 -37.37 1.77 13.78
N ARG A 329 -36.72 0.64 13.51
CA ARG A 329 -36.06 -0.17 14.54
C ARG A 329 -34.84 -0.91 14.00
N ILE A 330 -34.04 -1.40 14.93
CA ILE A 330 -32.94 -2.33 14.67
C ILE A 330 -33.30 -3.68 15.29
N GLN A 331 -33.28 -4.75 14.48
CA GLN A 331 -33.52 -6.11 14.92
C GLN A 331 -32.24 -6.92 14.91
N LYS A 332 -31.95 -7.60 16.02
CA LYS A 332 -30.90 -8.61 16.15
C LYS A 332 -31.52 -10.00 16.06
N ILE A 333 -31.10 -10.79 15.08
CA ILE A 333 -31.65 -12.13 14.81
C ILE A 333 -30.54 -13.17 14.72
N SER A 334 -30.89 -14.43 14.93
CA SER A 334 -30.01 -15.56 14.61
C SER A 334 -29.98 -15.87 13.10
N MET A 335 -28.97 -16.62 12.66
CA MET A 335 -28.89 -17.17 11.30
C MET A 335 -30.03 -18.13 10.92
N ASP A 336 -30.91 -18.47 11.86
CA ASP A 336 -32.12 -19.29 11.64
C ASP A 336 -33.41 -18.46 11.66
N GLY A 337 -33.30 -17.12 11.75
CA GLY A 337 -34.44 -16.20 11.69
C GLY A 337 -35.21 -16.05 13.00
N TYR A 338 -34.60 -16.44 14.13
CA TYR A 338 -35.18 -16.18 15.45
C TYR A 338 -34.81 -14.78 15.94
N LEU A 339 -35.81 -13.99 16.33
CA LEU A 339 -35.59 -12.68 16.94
C LEU A 339 -34.96 -12.82 18.32
N ILE A 340 -33.80 -12.19 18.52
CA ILE A 340 -33.04 -12.19 19.77
C ILE A 340 -33.31 -10.91 20.56
N ALA A 341 -33.25 -9.77 19.89
CA ALA A 341 -33.54 -8.46 20.45
C ALA A 341 -34.06 -7.51 19.37
N SER A 342 -34.85 -6.53 19.78
CA SER A 342 -35.32 -5.45 18.92
C SER A 342 -35.29 -4.16 19.73
N VAL A 343 -34.75 -3.10 19.14
CA VAL A 343 -34.72 -1.77 19.76
C VAL A 343 -35.23 -0.72 18.80
N GLY A 344 -35.91 0.26 19.37
CA GLY A 344 -36.37 1.45 18.69
C GLY A 344 -37.82 1.42 18.21
N GLU A 345 -38.27 2.64 17.95
CA GLU A 345 -39.62 3.01 17.53
C GLU A 345 -39.52 4.29 16.69
N GLU A 346 -40.62 4.70 16.08
CA GLU A 346 -40.68 5.93 15.30
C GLU A 346 -40.45 7.16 16.18
N GLY A 347 -39.58 8.06 15.74
CA GLY A 347 -39.35 9.34 16.41
C GLY A 347 -37.91 9.86 16.25
N SER A 348 -37.56 10.84 17.06
CA SER A 348 -36.29 11.59 16.97
C SER A 348 -35.50 11.62 18.29
N GLU A 349 -36.02 11.03 19.37
CA GLU A 349 -35.30 10.88 20.64
C GLU A 349 -34.24 9.77 20.57
N PRO A 350 -33.34 9.63 21.56
CA PRO A 350 -32.44 8.49 21.65
C PRO A 350 -33.16 7.14 21.53
N LEU A 351 -32.58 6.23 20.74
CA LEU A 351 -33.18 4.93 20.34
C LEU A 351 -34.44 5.02 19.47
N GLN A 352 -34.96 6.21 19.14
CA GLN A 352 -36.01 6.34 18.13
C GLN A 352 -35.39 6.57 16.76
N PHE A 353 -35.97 5.98 15.72
CA PHE A 353 -35.44 6.02 14.36
C PHE A 353 -36.48 6.48 13.36
N ASN A 354 -36.02 7.15 12.31
CA ASN A 354 -36.81 7.50 11.15
C ASN A 354 -36.06 7.12 9.88
N GLU A 355 -36.54 6.08 9.19
CA GLU A 355 -35.87 5.45 8.04
C GLU A 355 -34.40 5.10 8.30
N PRO A 356 -34.08 4.23 9.29
CA PRO A 356 -32.72 3.76 9.48
C PRO A 356 -32.25 2.98 8.25
N CYS A 357 -31.13 3.40 7.68
CA CYS A 357 -30.53 2.81 6.48
C CYS A 357 -29.34 1.93 6.87
N GLY A 358 -28.11 2.31 6.51
CA GLY A 358 -26.91 1.51 6.72
C GLY A 358 -26.59 1.23 8.18
N ILE A 359 -25.98 0.06 8.42
CA ILE A 359 -25.48 -0.38 9.71
C ILE A 359 -24.02 -0.80 9.54
N ALA A 360 -23.14 -0.25 10.37
CA ALA A 360 -21.75 -0.68 10.46
C ALA A 360 -21.41 -1.13 11.89
N ILE A 361 -20.52 -2.11 12.01
CA ILE A 361 -20.01 -2.56 13.31
C ILE A 361 -18.53 -2.20 13.39
N SER A 362 -18.14 -1.50 14.44
CA SER A 362 -16.73 -1.18 14.68
C SER A 362 -15.94 -2.47 14.93
N PRO A 363 -14.91 -2.78 14.13
CA PRO A 363 -14.08 -3.97 14.37
C PRO A 363 -13.22 -3.86 15.64
N ILE A 364 -13.09 -2.64 16.20
CA ILE A 364 -12.27 -2.37 17.39
C ILE A 364 -13.11 -2.50 18.67
N THR A 365 -14.29 -1.88 18.69
CA THR A 365 -15.11 -1.77 19.92
C THR A 365 -16.34 -2.67 19.90
N GLY A 366 -16.73 -3.19 18.73
CA GLY A 366 -18.00 -3.90 18.54
C GLY A 366 -19.24 -3.01 18.57
N GLN A 367 -19.08 -1.69 18.71
CA GLN A 367 -20.19 -0.73 18.68
C GLN A 367 -20.87 -0.74 17.31
N VAL A 368 -22.18 -0.53 17.32
CA VAL A 368 -23.04 -0.54 16.13
C VAL A 368 -23.38 0.90 15.77
N TYR A 369 -23.01 1.32 14.57
CA TYR A 369 -23.30 2.64 14.02
C TYR A 369 -24.47 2.51 13.05
N ILE A 370 -25.47 3.36 13.19
CA ILE A 370 -26.70 3.33 12.40
C ILE A 370 -26.92 4.70 11.75
N ALA A 371 -27.10 4.72 10.44
CA ALA A 371 -27.51 5.90 9.70
C ALA A 371 -29.03 6.09 9.86
N ASP A 372 -29.41 7.04 10.70
CA ASP A 372 -30.81 7.39 10.98
C ASP A 372 -31.22 8.49 9.99
N ALA A 373 -31.56 8.06 8.77
CA ALA A 373 -31.46 8.90 7.57
C ALA A 373 -32.38 10.13 7.63
N SER A 374 -33.66 9.92 7.97
CA SER A 374 -34.64 11.01 8.04
C SER A 374 -34.55 11.84 9.33
N ASN A 375 -33.70 11.44 10.28
CA ASN A 375 -33.30 12.26 11.43
C ASN A 375 -31.94 12.94 11.24
N HIS A 376 -31.30 12.78 10.08
CA HIS A 376 -30.06 13.46 9.72
C HIS A 376 -28.90 13.26 10.71
N ARG A 377 -28.82 12.05 11.30
CA ARG A 377 -27.84 11.75 12.35
C ARG A 377 -27.35 10.31 12.25
N ILE A 378 -26.24 10.06 12.94
CA ILE A 378 -25.73 8.71 13.21
C ILE A 378 -25.97 8.40 14.68
N GLN A 379 -26.67 7.31 14.97
CA GLN A 379 -26.77 6.78 16.33
C GLN A 379 -25.74 5.68 16.53
N VAL A 380 -25.04 5.72 17.67
CA VAL A 380 -24.05 4.71 18.05
C VAL A 380 -24.64 3.91 19.20
N LEU A 381 -24.66 2.59 19.07
CA LEU A 381 -25.12 1.65 20.07
C LEU A 381 -23.97 0.77 20.56
N ASN A 382 -24.04 0.35 21.81
CA ASN A 382 -23.18 -0.71 22.33
C ASN A 382 -23.57 -2.08 21.73
N PRO A 383 -22.71 -3.11 21.83
CA PRO A 383 -23.04 -4.46 21.34
C PRO A 383 -24.32 -5.09 21.93
N ASP A 384 -24.73 -4.62 23.11
CA ASP A 384 -25.97 -5.00 23.80
C ASP A 384 -27.18 -4.15 23.38
N LEU A 385 -27.02 -3.30 22.36
CA LEU A 385 -28.00 -2.37 21.79
C LEU A 385 -28.43 -1.23 22.75
N THR A 386 -27.65 -0.94 23.79
CA THR A 386 -27.85 0.28 24.60
C THR A 386 -27.30 1.51 23.89
N PHE A 387 -27.90 2.68 24.12
CA PHE A 387 -27.52 3.95 23.50
C PHE A 387 -26.52 4.74 24.35
N PRO A 388 -25.24 4.83 23.94
CA PRO A 388 -24.27 5.74 24.54
C PRO A 388 -24.38 7.18 23.99
N HIS A 389 -24.47 7.38 22.67
CA HIS A 389 -24.48 8.72 22.06
C HIS A 389 -24.92 8.70 20.58
N SER A 390 -25.07 9.89 20.02
CA SER A 390 -25.29 10.14 18.59
C SER A 390 -24.53 11.39 18.15
N PHE A 391 -24.29 11.54 16.86
CA PHE A 391 -23.71 12.75 16.27
C PHE A 391 -24.36 13.07 14.93
N GLY A 392 -24.24 14.33 14.49
CA GLY A 392 -24.94 14.83 13.32
C GLY A 392 -26.23 15.58 13.64
N SER A 393 -26.60 16.46 12.73
CA SER A 393 -27.88 17.16 12.70
C SER A 393 -28.21 17.51 11.25
N GLU A 394 -29.45 17.91 10.97
CA GLU A 394 -29.82 18.42 9.64
C GLU A 394 -28.96 19.62 9.22
N GLY A 395 -28.50 19.62 7.97
CA GLY A 395 -27.82 20.75 7.33
C GLY A 395 -26.69 20.35 6.39
N SER A 396 -25.90 21.34 5.99
CA SER A 396 -24.79 21.18 5.02
C SER A 396 -23.44 21.61 5.56
N ALA A 397 -23.37 22.11 6.80
CA ALA A 397 -22.09 22.41 7.45
C ALA A 397 -21.30 21.13 7.77
N ASN A 398 -20.03 21.27 8.13
CA ASN A 398 -19.21 20.14 8.57
C ASN A 398 -19.83 19.50 9.82
N GLY A 399 -20.00 18.19 9.79
CA GLY A 399 -20.65 17.43 10.86
C GLY A 399 -22.18 17.49 10.85
N GLN A 400 -22.80 18.20 9.91
CA GLN A 400 -24.24 18.11 9.63
C GLN A 400 -24.50 17.21 8.44
N PHE A 401 -25.67 16.59 8.37
CA PHE A 401 -26.05 15.68 7.31
C PHE A 401 -27.35 16.10 6.62
N ASN A 402 -27.49 15.69 5.38
CA ASN A 402 -28.74 15.68 4.65
C ASN A 402 -28.97 14.28 4.07
N ILE A 403 -29.81 13.50 4.74
CA ILE A 403 -30.09 12.09 4.44
C ILE A 403 -28.81 11.24 4.41
N PRO A 404 -28.17 10.97 5.58
CA PRO A 404 -27.07 10.02 5.63
C PRO A 404 -27.57 8.60 5.31
N ILE A 405 -26.88 7.88 4.42
CA ILE A 405 -27.37 6.58 3.93
C ILE A 405 -26.60 5.41 4.52
N ASP A 406 -25.28 5.42 4.47
CA ASP A 406 -24.45 4.27 4.81
C ASP A 406 -23.14 4.66 5.50
N ILE A 407 -22.53 3.68 6.16
CA ILE A 407 -21.41 3.88 7.06
C ILE A 407 -20.34 2.82 6.78
N ALA A 408 -19.08 3.25 6.69
CA ALA A 408 -17.93 2.36 6.71
C ALA A 408 -16.94 2.79 7.81
N ILE A 409 -16.26 1.83 8.42
CA ILE A 409 -15.31 2.09 9.50
C ILE A 409 -13.95 1.52 9.09
N ASP A 410 -12.91 2.35 9.12
CA ASP A 410 -11.56 1.90 8.76
C ASP A 410 -10.85 1.17 9.92
N SER A 411 -9.66 0.63 9.65
CA SER A 411 -8.89 -0.14 10.63
C SER A 411 -8.38 0.70 11.81
N GLN A 412 -8.47 2.04 11.74
CA GLN A 412 -8.14 2.95 12.83
C GLN A 412 -9.39 3.40 13.60
N GLY A 413 -10.58 2.95 13.19
CA GLY A 413 -11.86 3.31 13.80
C GLY A 413 -12.46 4.61 13.28
N LEU A 414 -11.90 5.22 12.23
CA LEU A 414 -12.50 6.42 11.64
C LEU A 414 -13.75 6.02 10.87
N VAL A 415 -14.80 6.81 11.06
CA VAL A 415 -16.15 6.54 10.55
C VAL A 415 -16.39 7.39 9.30
N TYR A 416 -16.71 6.76 8.18
CA TYR A 416 -17.01 7.39 6.91
C TYR A 416 -18.50 7.26 6.65
N VAL A 417 -19.16 8.36 6.35
CA VAL A 417 -20.61 8.43 6.17
C VAL A 417 -20.92 9.02 4.80
N THR A 418 -21.79 8.36 4.05
CA THR A 418 -22.35 8.91 2.80
C THR A 418 -23.44 9.91 3.14
N ASP A 419 -23.23 11.17 2.76
CA ASP A 419 -24.15 12.28 3.01
C ASP A 419 -24.85 12.61 1.68
N LYS A 420 -25.93 11.87 1.42
CA LYS A 420 -26.52 11.69 0.09
C LYS A 420 -26.88 13.01 -0.57
N ASP A 421 -27.71 13.81 0.09
CA ASP A 421 -28.28 15.01 -0.52
C ASP A 421 -27.31 16.21 -0.46
N ASN A 422 -26.23 16.10 0.32
CA ASN A 422 -25.09 17.02 0.24
C ASN A 422 -24.03 16.56 -0.79
N HIS A 423 -24.20 15.39 -1.41
CA HIS A 423 -23.33 14.83 -2.44
C HIS A 423 -21.84 14.74 -2.03
N ARG A 424 -21.59 14.27 -0.80
CA ARG A 424 -20.25 14.17 -0.23
C ARG A 424 -20.11 12.95 0.68
N ILE A 425 -18.86 12.61 1.02
CA ILE A 425 -18.51 11.70 2.11
C ILE A 425 -17.95 12.54 3.24
N GLN A 426 -18.42 12.28 4.47
CA GLN A 426 -17.85 12.89 5.68
C GLN A 426 -17.17 11.84 6.54
N LYS A 427 -16.07 12.24 7.17
CA LYS A 427 -15.23 11.42 8.03
C LYS A 427 -15.27 11.93 9.47
N PHE A 428 -15.38 11.01 10.42
CA PHE A 428 -15.51 11.30 11.83
C PHE A 428 -14.56 10.46 12.67
N SER A 429 -14.21 10.97 13.85
CA SER A 429 -13.62 10.16 14.92
C SER A 429 -14.65 9.17 15.49
N PRO A 430 -14.22 8.12 16.21
CA PRO A 430 -15.14 7.24 16.95
C PRO A 430 -16.06 8.00 17.90
N ASP A 431 -15.60 9.13 18.46
CA ASP A 431 -16.38 9.97 19.37
C ASP A 431 -17.39 10.89 18.64
N GLY A 432 -17.43 10.84 17.30
CA GLY A 432 -18.37 11.60 16.47
C GLY A 432 -17.88 13.02 16.10
N GLU A 433 -16.60 13.34 16.30
CA GLU A 433 -16.03 14.62 15.90
C GLU A 433 -15.70 14.63 14.40
N PHE A 434 -16.03 15.72 13.70
CA PHE A 434 -15.73 15.86 12.29
C PHE A 434 -14.21 15.93 12.05
N VAL A 435 -13.70 15.06 11.16
CA VAL A 435 -12.28 14.96 10.80
C VAL A 435 -12.02 15.54 9.41
N GLY A 436 -12.93 15.31 8.46
CA GLY A 436 -12.75 15.77 7.08
C GLY A 436 -13.90 15.36 6.18
N GLN A 437 -13.82 15.78 4.93
CA GLN A 437 -14.80 15.41 3.89
C GLN A 437 -14.13 15.37 2.53
N PHE A 438 -14.75 14.66 1.60
CA PHE A 438 -14.38 14.69 0.19
C PHE A 438 -15.62 14.42 -0.68
N GLY A 439 -15.50 14.73 -1.96
CA GLY A 439 -16.62 14.73 -2.88
C GLY A 439 -17.33 16.09 -2.94
N THR A 440 -17.84 16.40 -4.13
CA THR A 440 -18.71 17.56 -4.38
C THR A 440 -19.73 17.15 -5.44
N LYS A 441 -20.90 17.77 -5.46
CA LYS A 441 -21.94 17.49 -6.46
C LYS A 441 -21.39 17.54 -7.90
N GLY A 442 -21.61 16.47 -8.66
CA GLY A 442 -21.31 16.42 -10.09
C GLY A 442 -21.02 15.00 -10.59
N SER A 443 -20.49 14.90 -11.82
CA SER A 443 -20.18 13.62 -12.49
C SER A 443 -18.72 13.51 -12.93
N GLY A 444 -17.91 14.54 -12.71
CA GLY A 444 -16.47 14.51 -12.98
C GLY A 444 -15.66 13.64 -12.00
N PRO A 445 -14.35 13.50 -12.25
CA PRO A 445 -13.43 12.83 -11.32
C PRO A 445 -13.50 13.45 -9.93
N GLY A 446 -13.71 12.61 -8.91
CA GLY A 446 -13.83 13.03 -7.51
C GLY A 446 -15.12 13.77 -7.16
N GLN A 447 -16.02 13.99 -8.11
CA GLN A 447 -17.37 14.48 -7.85
C GLN A 447 -18.30 13.30 -7.57
N LEU A 448 -19.28 13.52 -6.70
CA LEU A 448 -20.29 12.54 -6.34
C LEU A 448 -21.67 13.05 -6.70
N ASN A 449 -22.59 12.15 -7.01
CA ASN A 449 -24.01 12.50 -7.13
C ASN A 449 -24.88 11.47 -6.41
N SER A 450 -25.39 11.87 -5.24
CA SER A 450 -26.28 11.06 -4.40
C SER A 450 -25.58 9.77 -3.98
N PRO A 451 -24.45 9.87 -3.24
CA PRO A 451 -23.71 8.71 -2.78
C PRO A 451 -24.62 7.85 -1.88
N GLY A 452 -24.66 6.55 -2.17
CA GLY A 452 -25.49 5.56 -1.48
C GLY A 452 -24.68 4.76 -0.47
N GLY A 453 -24.29 3.55 -0.87
CA GLY A 453 -23.46 2.63 -0.09
C GLY A 453 -21.97 2.97 -0.09
N ILE A 454 -21.29 2.60 0.99
CA ILE A 454 -19.86 2.82 1.18
C ILE A 454 -19.20 1.61 1.82
N THR A 455 -18.02 1.22 1.33
CA THR A 455 -17.18 0.23 2.00
C THR A 455 -15.71 0.58 1.86
N ILE A 456 -14.88 -0.04 2.68
CA ILE A 456 -13.43 0.14 2.69
C ILE A 456 -12.77 -1.22 2.56
N ASP A 457 -11.82 -1.36 1.63
CA ASP A 457 -10.99 -2.55 1.51
C ASP A 457 -9.91 -2.53 2.61
N THR A 458 -10.34 -2.74 3.86
CA THR A 458 -9.46 -2.67 5.04
C THR A 458 -8.42 -3.79 5.08
N ALA A 459 -8.67 -4.90 4.37
CA ALA A 459 -7.79 -6.06 4.33
C ALA A 459 -6.58 -5.87 3.41
N ALA A 460 -6.70 -5.08 2.34
CA ALA A 460 -5.64 -4.98 1.34
C ALA A 460 -5.14 -3.55 1.05
N THR A 461 -6.02 -2.57 0.89
CA THR A 461 -5.65 -1.30 0.22
C THR A 461 -6.00 -0.04 1.01
N GLY A 462 -7.01 -0.11 1.88
CA GLY A 462 -7.57 1.06 2.57
C GLY A 462 -8.33 2.02 1.63
N LEU A 463 -8.62 1.60 0.40
CA LEU A 463 -9.42 2.39 -0.54
C LEU A 463 -10.89 2.37 -0.14
N VAL A 464 -11.56 3.49 -0.40
CA VAL A 464 -12.96 3.73 -0.13
C VAL A 464 -13.75 3.58 -1.44
N TYR A 465 -14.73 2.70 -1.45
CA TYR A 465 -15.62 2.45 -2.57
C TYR A 465 -17.00 3.00 -2.23
N VAL A 466 -17.56 3.81 -3.13
CA VAL A 466 -18.82 4.52 -2.93
C VAL A 466 -19.72 4.28 -4.12
N THR A 467 -20.96 3.84 -3.89
CA THR A 467 -21.98 3.78 -4.94
C THR A 467 -22.60 5.17 -5.13
N GLU A 468 -22.94 5.51 -6.36
CA GLU A 468 -23.63 6.75 -6.70
C GLU A 468 -24.93 6.41 -7.42
N GLU A 469 -26.06 6.70 -6.76
CA GLU A 469 -27.39 6.35 -7.26
C GLU A 469 -27.70 7.09 -8.56
N ASP A 470 -27.47 8.41 -8.61
CA ASP A 470 -27.85 9.23 -9.76
C ASP A 470 -26.85 9.13 -10.92
N ASN A 471 -25.58 8.82 -10.63
CA ASN A 471 -24.57 8.59 -11.66
C ASN A 471 -24.49 7.12 -12.11
N ASN A 472 -25.23 6.20 -11.46
CA ASN A 472 -25.23 4.75 -11.73
C ASN A 472 -23.83 4.14 -11.81
N ARG A 473 -22.99 4.45 -10.82
CA ARG A 473 -21.57 4.04 -10.82
C ARG A 473 -21.03 3.76 -9.44
N ILE A 474 -19.84 3.17 -9.40
CA ILE A 474 -19.03 3.06 -8.18
C ILE A 474 -17.80 3.93 -8.35
N SER A 475 -17.57 4.87 -7.44
CA SER A 475 -16.35 5.68 -7.37
C SER A 475 -15.40 5.16 -6.28
N VAL A 476 -14.11 5.22 -6.57
CA VAL A 476 -13.04 4.74 -5.68
C VAL A 476 -12.16 5.91 -5.28
N PHE A 477 -11.90 6.02 -3.98
CA PHE A 477 -11.09 7.06 -3.37
C PHE A 477 -10.01 6.46 -2.48
N THR A 478 -8.94 7.20 -2.27
CA THR A 478 -8.02 6.97 -1.15
C THR A 478 -8.66 7.37 0.18
N SER A 479 -8.07 6.99 1.30
CA SER A 479 -8.55 7.34 2.64
C SER A 479 -8.50 8.84 2.97
N ASP A 480 -7.68 9.61 2.24
CA ASP A 480 -7.63 11.07 2.26
C ASP A 480 -8.55 11.74 1.22
N GLY A 481 -9.33 10.95 0.48
CA GLY A 481 -10.38 11.45 -0.42
C GLY A 481 -9.92 11.83 -1.82
N VAL A 482 -8.74 11.39 -2.24
CA VAL A 482 -8.25 11.56 -3.62
C VAL A 482 -8.94 10.53 -4.51
N PHE A 483 -9.52 11.00 -5.62
CA PHE A 483 -10.17 10.14 -6.60
C PHE A 483 -9.15 9.22 -7.27
N VAL A 484 -9.48 7.93 -7.35
CA VAL A 484 -8.62 6.90 -7.95
C VAL A 484 -9.23 6.36 -9.24
N SER A 485 -10.49 5.92 -9.22
CA SER A 485 -11.16 5.33 -10.38
C SER A 485 -12.69 5.35 -10.24
N LYS A 486 -13.39 4.99 -11.31
CA LYS A 486 -14.84 4.77 -11.33
C LYS A 486 -15.21 3.56 -12.19
N PHE A 487 -16.36 2.95 -11.91
CA PHE A 487 -16.91 1.82 -12.65
C PHE A 487 -18.36 2.08 -13.05
N GLU A 488 -18.64 2.02 -14.35
CA GLU A 488 -19.93 2.35 -14.97
C GLU A 488 -20.41 1.12 -15.77
N ASP A 489 -20.96 0.09 -15.11
CA ASP A 489 -21.32 -1.19 -15.77
C ASP A 489 -22.84 -1.49 -15.76
N GLY A 490 -23.67 -0.47 -15.99
CA GLY A 490 -25.10 -0.63 -16.28
C GLY A 490 -25.97 -1.20 -15.14
N PHE A 491 -25.45 -1.25 -13.91
CA PHE A 491 -26.19 -1.61 -12.70
C PHE A 491 -26.68 -0.36 -11.96
N GLN A 492 -27.74 -0.48 -11.14
CA GLN A 492 -28.22 0.56 -10.22
C GLN A 492 -27.74 0.21 -8.80
N PRO A 493 -26.53 0.65 -8.41
CA PRO A 493 -25.91 0.16 -7.20
C PRO A 493 -26.57 0.75 -5.95
N ALA A 494 -26.93 -0.12 -5.00
CA ALA A 494 -27.40 0.25 -3.67
C ALA A 494 -26.25 0.17 -2.66
N LEU A 495 -26.30 -0.76 -1.69
CA LEU A 495 -25.22 -1.01 -0.74
C LEU A 495 -24.19 -2.00 -1.31
N LEU A 496 -22.96 -1.94 -0.78
CA LEU A 496 -21.86 -2.82 -1.17
C LEU A 496 -20.96 -3.18 0.02
N THR A 497 -20.23 -4.29 -0.08
CA THR A 497 -19.33 -4.75 0.99
C THR A 497 -18.21 -5.65 0.47
N PHE A 498 -17.11 -5.74 1.21
CA PHE A 498 -16.03 -6.68 0.92
C PHE A 498 -16.14 -7.96 1.76
N ASP A 499 -15.77 -9.10 1.18
CA ASP A 499 -15.42 -10.28 1.96
C ASP A 499 -13.95 -10.26 2.41
N LYS A 500 -13.57 -11.17 3.31
CA LYS A 500 -12.19 -11.31 3.82
C LYS A 500 -11.16 -11.69 2.75
N ASP A 501 -11.61 -12.29 1.64
CA ASP A 501 -10.78 -12.63 0.49
C ASP A 501 -10.65 -11.43 -0.48
N GLY A 502 -11.38 -10.34 -0.15
CA GLY A 502 -11.43 -9.03 -0.77
C GLY A 502 -12.29 -8.97 -2.04
N PHE A 503 -13.19 -9.93 -2.26
CA PHE A 503 -14.19 -9.78 -3.31
C PHE A 503 -15.21 -8.71 -2.93
N LEU A 504 -15.58 -7.88 -3.90
CA LEU A 504 -16.58 -6.84 -3.72
C LEU A 504 -17.96 -7.39 -4.07
N TYR A 505 -18.92 -7.20 -3.16
CA TYR A 505 -20.32 -7.54 -3.36
C TYR A 505 -21.12 -6.27 -3.54
N VAL A 506 -21.88 -6.18 -4.63
CA VAL A 506 -22.68 -4.99 -4.97
C VAL A 506 -24.13 -5.41 -5.19
N CYS A 507 -25.06 -4.78 -4.47
CA CYS A 507 -26.49 -4.92 -4.72
C CYS A 507 -26.90 -4.03 -5.90
N ASP A 508 -27.53 -4.63 -6.90
CA ASP A 508 -28.12 -3.96 -8.06
C ASP A 508 -29.65 -3.95 -7.87
N TYR A 509 -30.14 -2.88 -7.24
CA TYR A 509 -31.52 -2.78 -6.78
C TYR A 509 -32.51 -2.86 -7.95
N GLY A 510 -32.31 -2.01 -8.97
CA GLY A 510 -33.23 -1.89 -10.10
C GLY A 510 -33.34 -3.14 -10.97
N ASN A 511 -32.29 -3.97 -11.00
CA ASN A 511 -32.27 -5.21 -11.78
C ASN A 511 -32.54 -6.47 -10.96
N GLY A 512 -32.74 -6.36 -9.63
CA GLY A 512 -32.99 -7.51 -8.75
C GLY A 512 -31.81 -8.50 -8.70
N LYS A 513 -30.58 -7.97 -8.68
CA LYS A 513 -29.34 -8.76 -8.77
C LYS A 513 -28.35 -8.41 -7.68
N MET A 514 -27.41 -9.32 -7.46
CA MET A 514 -26.20 -9.07 -6.69
C MET A 514 -24.99 -9.55 -7.49
N HIS A 515 -23.95 -8.72 -7.53
CA HIS A 515 -22.70 -9.00 -8.22
C HIS A 515 -21.57 -9.26 -7.22
N LYS A 516 -20.87 -10.38 -7.38
CA LYS A 516 -19.58 -10.66 -6.73
C LYS A 516 -18.47 -10.41 -7.72
N CYS A 517 -17.51 -9.57 -7.36
CA CYS A 517 -16.52 -9.00 -8.27
C CYS A 517 -15.09 -9.11 -7.76
#